data_AF-A0A1W9LS74-F1
#
_entry.id   AF-A0A1W9LS74-F1
#
_cell.length_a   1.000
_cell.length_b   1.000
_cell.length_c   1.000
_cell.angle_alpha   90.00
_cell.angle_beta   90.00
_cell.angle_gamma   90.00
#
_symmetry.space_group_name_H-M   'P 1'
#
loop_
_entity.id
_entity.type
_entity.pdbx_description
1 polymer ?
#
loop_
_entity_poly.entity_id
_entity_poly.type
_entity_poly.pdbx_seq_one_letter_code
_entity_poly.pdbx_strand_id
1 'polypeptide(L)'
;MKSFDDFLDSDNDPFVKKEKIGDYAIYAFSKEALQIFIEGATFLSVGGGGPKQVAFNLLENSKIEEAIGISMFPSDVDNSENDFDTALAGEVFAPSDIWNNQDYKACLQSFVALCPDYGVVYGIEIATINGLTAPICAGLLNNKDGKTCYFLLDYPSIRAIPKMNMDLYQSIVPLKEVIMRTKEGIGPAPLMSQSSDGQVAEDYITDKMNHDQWGFNGVGGFAAYPYKLSELKNIYSKYLYPYAFNYAYNIGKAMDTPTFIENICKCSKLYTGYTPITLFFGHFESIEKGAAGNQDHMRIIFKSCTDGVYEKLSIYSSNENLIAFLYVYEGPDYIKPISVTHITMGPDAITYLLLEDVPGYPIFKKGHSFTNEEFDPAHYPSDLFKNIATAIIALPEQRMRIHDNLIGIFMNEIKLVMNDFKIHETIPASFTPVENLIVYQPVISSNMSDTNAEPDKKDIFGILNYEVHISTETSDARIYYTTDGTIPTQSSILYTYPFLSYGGTLIRARAYKDSLIPSVIADHVVSGY
;
A
#
# COMPACT_ATOMS: atom_id res chain seq x y z
N MET A 1 -2.45 0.57 19.99
CA MET A 1 -2.01 -0.30 18.87
C MET A 1 -1.68 -1.66 19.44
N LYS A 2 -1.83 -2.71 18.64
CA LYS A 2 -1.69 -4.11 19.07
C LYS A 2 -0.21 -4.54 19.00
N SER A 3 0.15 -5.58 19.74
CA SER A 3 1.51 -6.18 19.74
C SER A 3 1.70 -7.11 18.54
N PHE A 4 2.94 -7.49 18.20
CA PHE A 4 3.19 -8.50 17.16
C PHE A 4 2.46 -9.83 17.37
N ASP A 5 2.27 -10.25 18.61
CA ASP A 5 1.55 -11.49 18.95
C ASP A 5 0.07 -11.42 18.57
N ASP A 6 -0.48 -10.22 18.45
CA ASP A 6 -1.82 -10.03 17.93
C ASP A 6 -1.87 -10.16 16.39
N PHE A 7 -0.72 -10.08 15.70
CA PHE A 7 -0.59 -10.06 14.24
C PHE A 7 -0.04 -11.36 13.64
N LEU A 8 0.79 -12.11 14.37
CA LEU A 8 1.26 -13.43 13.99
C LEU A 8 0.85 -14.47 15.02
N ASP A 9 0.46 -15.65 14.51
CA ASP A 9 0.62 -16.90 15.26
C ASP A 9 2.10 -17.27 15.26
N SER A 10 2.92 -16.47 15.96
CA SER A 10 4.38 -16.52 15.89
C SER A 10 4.96 -17.87 16.36
N ASP A 11 4.20 -18.62 17.17
CA ASP A 11 4.54 -19.98 17.58
C ASP A 11 4.46 -20.99 16.41
N ASN A 12 3.71 -20.66 15.35
CA ASN A 12 3.49 -21.50 14.18
C ASN A 12 4.02 -20.89 12.86
N ASP A 13 4.73 -19.76 12.91
CA ASP A 13 5.37 -19.18 11.72
C ASP A 13 6.72 -19.86 11.43
N PRO A 14 6.88 -20.59 10.31
CA PRO A 14 8.12 -21.30 10.04
C PRO A 14 9.29 -20.37 9.66
N PHE A 15 9.04 -19.11 9.33
CA PHE A 15 10.04 -18.17 8.81
C PHE A 15 10.45 -17.09 9.81
N VAL A 16 9.77 -17.01 10.95
CA VAL A 16 10.07 -16.03 12.00
C VAL A 16 10.23 -16.72 13.35
N LYS A 17 11.37 -16.51 14.00
CA LYS A 17 11.59 -16.99 15.38
C LYS A 17 11.52 -15.84 16.35
N LYS A 18 10.73 -16.00 17.41
CA LYS A 18 10.59 -15.03 18.48
C LYS A 18 11.46 -15.38 19.68
N GLU A 19 12.19 -14.39 20.18
CA GLU A 19 13.00 -14.47 21.38
C GLU A 19 12.84 -13.20 22.23
N LYS A 20 13.47 -13.17 23.41
CA LYS A 20 13.54 -11.98 24.26
C LYS A 20 14.98 -11.71 24.69
N ILE A 21 15.37 -10.44 24.70
CA ILE A 21 16.60 -9.96 25.36
C ILE A 21 16.24 -8.84 26.32
N GLY A 22 16.38 -9.12 27.62
CA GLY A 22 15.79 -8.26 28.66
C GLY A 22 14.28 -8.16 28.43
N ASP A 23 13.77 -6.94 28.37
CA ASP A 23 12.35 -6.67 28.12
C ASP A 23 11.98 -6.61 26.64
N TYR A 24 12.98 -6.46 25.75
CA TYR A 24 12.76 -6.31 24.32
C TYR A 24 12.29 -7.62 23.68
N ALA A 25 11.27 -7.51 22.83
CA ALA A 25 10.87 -8.57 21.92
C ALA A 25 11.78 -8.57 20.68
N ILE A 26 12.29 -9.75 20.35
CA ILE A 26 13.22 -9.96 19.24
C ILE A 26 12.66 -11.00 18.27
N TYR A 27 12.88 -10.74 16.98
CA TYR A 27 12.33 -11.52 15.90
C TYR A 27 13.41 -11.77 14.85
N ALA A 28 13.83 -13.03 14.69
CA ALA A 28 14.73 -13.42 13.61
C ALA A 28 13.90 -13.76 12.37
N PHE A 29 14.04 -12.96 11.31
CA PHE A 29 13.39 -13.18 10.01
C PHE A 29 14.35 -13.90 9.09
N SER A 30 13.95 -15.06 8.57
CA SER A 30 14.75 -15.74 7.54
C SER A 30 14.75 -14.95 6.23
N LYS A 31 15.65 -15.30 5.32
CA LYS A 31 15.66 -14.77 3.96
C LYS A 31 14.30 -14.92 3.25
N GLU A 32 13.62 -16.04 3.43
CA GLU A 32 12.27 -16.27 2.90
C GLU A 32 11.25 -15.31 3.53
N ALA A 33 11.37 -15.01 4.83
CA ALA A 33 10.52 -14.01 5.44
C ALA A 33 10.75 -12.61 4.85
N LEU A 34 12.01 -12.26 4.52
CA LEU A 34 12.34 -11.01 3.85
C LEU A 34 11.80 -10.96 2.41
N GLN A 35 11.78 -12.09 1.69
CA GLN A 35 11.13 -12.20 0.37
C GLN A 35 9.62 -11.98 0.45
N ILE A 36 8.96 -12.55 1.46
CA ILE A 36 7.53 -12.32 1.73
C ILE A 36 7.28 -10.85 2.10
N PHE A 37 8.17 -10.25 2.92
CA PHE A 37 8.10 -8.84 3.25
C PHE A 37 8.16 -7.95 2.02
N ILE A 38 9.05 -8.23 1.04
CA ILE A 38 9.15 -7.44 -0.20
C ILE A 38 7.78 -7.34 -0.88
N GLU A 39 7.06 -8.46 -1.01
CA GLU A 39 5.73 -8.47 -1.62
C GLU A 39 4.74 -7.56 -0.89
N GLY A 40 4.69 -7.63 0.44
CA GLY A 40 3.80 -6.75 1.21
C GLY A 40 4.24 -5.28 1.23
N ALA A 41 5.55 -5.03 1.27
CA ALA A 41 6.12 -3.69 1.23
C ALA A 41 5.89 -3.02 -0.14
N THR A 42 5.91 -3.78 -1.23
CA THR A 42 5.56 -3.29 -2.57
C THR A 42 4.08 -2.93 -2.67
N PHE A 43 3.18 -3.72 -2.07
CA PHE A 43 1.78 -3.30 -2.00
C PHE A 43 1.59 -2.01 -1.20
N LEU A 44 2.36 -1.83 -0.13
CA LEU A 44 2.32 -0.63 0.70
C LEU A 44 3.17 0.52 0.13
N SER A 45 3.89 0.34 -0.97
CA SER A 45 4.70 1.41 -1.57
C SER A 45 3.87 2.39 -2.42
N VAL A 46 2.55 2.17 -2.53
CA VAL A 46 1.63 3.14 -3.15
C VAL A 46 1.99 3.45 -4.61
N GLY A 47 2.49 2.46 -5.34
CA GLY A 47 2.97 2.63 -6.70
C GLY A 47 4.38 3.23 -6.83
N GLY A 48 5.04 3.64 -5.74
CA GLY A 48 6.43 4.08 -5.76
C GLY A 48 7.38 3.06 -5.11
N GLY A 49 8.50 3.53 -4.56
CA GLY A 49 9.48 2.69 -3.86
C GLY A 49 10.38 1.80 -4.75
N GLY A 50 10.25 1.87 -6.07
CA GLY A 50 11.14 1.20 -7.01
C GLY A 50 10.70 -0.18 -7.50
N PRO A 51 11.26 -0.66 -8.63
CA PRO A 51 10.87 -1.95 -9.20
C PRO A 51 11.08 -3.09 -8.21
N LYS A 52 10.06 -3.93 -8.01
CA LYS A 52 10.12 -5.07 -7.06
C LYS A 52 11.32 -5.99 -7.27
N GLN A 53 11.71 -6.22 -8.51
CA GLN A 53 12.86 -7.06 -8.85
C GLN A 53 14.20 -6.49 -8.34
N VAL A 54 14.34 -5.17 -8.18
CA VAL A 54 15.53 -4.55 -7.57
C VAL A 54 15.68 -4.99 -6.12
N ALA A 55 14.58 -4.99 -5.34
CA ALA A 55 14.60 -5.41 -3.94
C ALA A 55 14.97 -6.90 -3.80
N PHE A 56 14.42 -7.77 -4.65
CA PHE A 56 14.83 -9.17 -4.70
C PHE A 56 16.31 -9.33 -5.04
N ASN A 57 16.80 -8.62 -6.05
CA ASN A 57 18.20 -8.69 -6.44
C ASN A 57 19.13 -8.18 -5.33
N LEU A 58 18.76 -7.13 -4.60
CA LEU A 58 19.50 -6.65 -3.43
C LEU A 58 19.58 -7.72 -2.34
N LEU A 59 18.45 -8.32 -1.98
CA LEU A 59 18.40 -9.39 -0.97
C LEU A 59 19.26 -10.59 -1.38
N GLU A 60 19.13 -11.06 -2.62
CA GLU A 60 19.92 -12.19 -3.14
C GLU A 60 21.43 -11.89 -3.13
N ASN A 61 21.83 -10.69 -3.55
CA ASN A 61 23.24 -10.30 -3.57
C ASN A 61 23.82 -10.04 -2.19
N SER A 62 22.99 -9.72 -1.19
CA SER A 62 23.43 -9.52 0.20
C SER A 62 23.94 -10.79 0.86
N LYS A 63 23.44 -11.97 0.42
CA LYS A 63 23.76 -13.29 1.00
C LYS A 63 23.46 -13.42 2.49
N ILE A 64 22.61 -12.54 3.04
CA ILE A 64 22.12 -12.71 4.40
C ILE A 64 21.12 -13.87 4.42
N GLU A 65 21.22 -14.72 5.44
CA GLU A 65 20.27 -15.81 5.68
C GLU A 65 19.19 -15.40 6.68
N GLU A 66 19.49 -14.39 7.50
CA GLU A 66 18.58 -13.85 8.50
C GLU A 66 18.85 -12.36 8.78
N ALA A 67 17.82 -11.66 9.24
CA ALA A 67 17.91 -10.34 9.84
C ALA A 67 17.15 -10.34 11.19
N ILE A 68 17.76 -9.74 12.22
CA ILE A 68 17.21 -9.76 13.58
C ILE A 68 16.54 -8.43 13.89
N GLY A 69 15.22 -8.45 14.02
CA GLY A 69 14.38 -7.32 14.35
C GLY A 69 14.21 -7.14 15.86
N ILE A 70 14.20 -5.90 16.32
CA ILE A 70 13.88 -5.52 17.70
C ILE A 70 12.65 -4.59 17.70
N SER A 71 11.72 -4.78 18.62
CA SER A 71 10.62 -3.82 18.83
C SER A 71 10.88 -2.91 20.02
N MET A 72 10.44 -1.65 19.89
CA MET A 72 10.46 -0.66 20.97
C MET A 72 9.06 -0.36 21.53
N PHE A 73 8.07 -1.22 21.26
CA PHE A 73 6.71 -0.99 21.71
C PHE A 73 6.69 -0.78 23.25
N PRO A 74 5.99 0.25 23.80
CA PRO A 74 6.20 0.66 25.18
C PRO A 74 6.03 -0.41 26.25
N SER A 75 5.20 -1.45 26.03
CA SER A 75 5.09 -2.60 26.94
C SER A 75 6.33 -3.49 26.97
N ASP A 76 7.18 -3.40 25.97
CA ASP A 76 8.35 -4.25 25.72
C ASP A 76 9.66 -3.56 26.14
N VAL A 77 9.61 -2.42 26.82
CA VAL A 77 10.81 -1.59 27.12
C VAL A 77 10.87 -1.12 28.57
N ASP A 78 10.27 -1.82 29.53
CA ASP A 78 10.25 -1.38 30.93
C ASP A 78 11.51 -1.79 31.72
N ASN A 79 12.54 -0.94 31.64
CA ASN A 79 13.83 -0.97 32.37
C ASN A 79 14.98 -1.78 31.73
N SER A 80 15.23 -1.60 30.44
CA SER A 80 16.41 -2.19 29.81
C SER A 80 17.73 -1.52 30.24
N GLU A 81 18.73 -2.34 30.59
CA GLU A 81 20.11 -1.90 30.84
C GLU A 81 20.88 -1.62 29.53
N ASN A 82 20.34 -2.02 28.37
CA ASN A 82 20.98 -1.94 27.06
C ASN A 82 20.40 -0.78 26.23
N ASP A 83 21.13 0.34 26.18
CA ASP A 83 20.78 1.51 25.36
C ASP A 83 21.69 1.61 24.12
N PHE A 84 21.15 1.19 22.97
CA PHE A 84 21.88 1.09 21.72
C PHE A 84 21.98 2.43 20.98
N ASP A 85 23.10 2.68 20.30
CA ASP A 85 23.16 3.71 19.27
C ASP A 85 22.36 3.25 18.05
N THR A 86 21.55 4.16 17.52
CA THR A 86 20.66 3.91 16.38
C THR A 86 20.96 4.82 15.21
N ALA A 87 20.63 4.41 13.99
CA ALA A 87 20.64 5.27 12.81
C ALA A 87 19.49 4.94 11.85
N LEU A 88 18.85 5.98 11.33
CA LEU A 88 17.92 5.87 10.21
C LEU A 88 18.74 5.64 8.95
N ALA A 89 18.55 4.52 8.25
CA ALA A 89 19.27 4.23 7.01
C ALA A 89 18.33 4.17 5.81
N GLY A 90 18.80 4.68 4.68
CA GLY A 90 18.12 4.53 3.41
C GLY A 90 19.02 4.75 2.21
N GLU A 91 18.43 4.54 1.04
CA GLU A 91 19.10 4.75 -0.24
C GLU A 91 19.06 6.22 -0.64
N VAL A 92 20.12 6.68 -1.29
CA VAL A 92 20.21 8.06 -1.79
C VAL A 92 19.58 8.18 -3.20
N PHE A 93 19.54 7.08 -3.96
CA PHE A 93 19.19 7.11 -5.38
C PHE A 93 17.77 6.68 -5.71
N ALA A 94 17.30 7.15 -6.87
CA ALA A 94 16.12 6.61 -7.49
C ALA A 94 16.33 5.11 -7.77
N PRO A 95 15.39 4.24 -7.37
CA PRO A 95 15.46 2.82 -7.66
C PRO A 95 15.73 2.43 -9.11
N SER A 96 15.29 3.26 -10.07
CA SER A 96 15.57 3.10 -11.50
C SER A 96 17.07 3.18 -11.82
N ASP A 97 17.85 3.96 -11.07
CA ASP A 97 19.30 4.04 -11.26
C ASP A 97 19.99 2.76 -10.81
N ILE A 98 19.53 2.17 -9.70
CA ILE A 98 20.01 0.86 -9.23
C ILE A 98 19.69 -0.21 -10.28
N TRP A 99 18.50 -0.17 -10.87
CA TRP A 99 18.12 -1.07 -11.96
C TRP A 99 19.01 -0.92 -13.20
N ASN A 100 19.30 0.31 -13.61
CA ASN A 100 20.13 0.58 -14.78
C ASN A 100 21.59 0.17 -14.57
N ASN A 101 22.12 0.39 -13.37
CA ASN A 101 23.52 0.09 -13.04
C ASN A 101 23.76 -1.37 -12.67
N GLN A 102 22.78 -2.03 -12.03
CA GLN A 102 22.86 -3.41 -11.52
C GLN A 102 24.07 -3.71 -10.62
N ASP A 103 24.69 -2.68 -10.03
CA ASP A 103 25.84 -2.81 -9.13
C ASP A 103 25.37 -3.00 -7.67
N TYR A 104 24.69 -4.12 -7.42
CA TYR A 104 24.11 -4.41 -6.10
C TYR A 104 25.19 -4.55 -5.01
N LYS A 105 26.35 -5.11 -5.35
CA LYS A 105 27.47 -5.25 -4.42
C LYS A 105 27.92 -3.89 -3.87
N ALA A 106 28.04 -2.92 -4.75
CA ALA A 106 28.39 -1.54 -4.41
C ALA A 106 27.37 -0.88 -3.46
N CYS A 107 26.09 -1.07 -3.73
CA CYS A 107 25.00 -0.59 -2.87
C CYS A 107 25.16 -1.19 -1.46
N LEU A 108 25.31 -2.51 -1.36
CA LEU A 108 25.44 -3.22 -0.08
C LEU A 108 26.71 -2.82 0.69
N GLN A 109 27.80 -2.49 -0.02
CA GLN A 109 29.02 -1.96 0.60
C GLN A 109 28.77 -0.58 1.23
N SER A 110 27.99 0.27 0.58
CA SER A 110 27.63 1.57 1.13
C SER A 110 26.85 1.42 2.44
N PHE A 111 25.90 0.48 2.51
CA PHE A 111 25.12 0.17 3.71
C PHE A 111 25.99 -0.23 4.91
N VAL A 112 26.96 -1.13 4.68
CA VAL A 112 27.90 -1.53 5.73
C VAL A 112 28.79 -0.37 6.19
N ALA A 113 29.13 0.54 5.28
CA ALA A 113 29.97 1.71 5.57
C ALA A 113 29.23 2.84 6.30
N LEU A 114 27.90 2.88 6.22
CA LEU A 114 27.08 3.90 6.89
C LEU A 114 27.06 3.69 8.39
N CYS A 115 26.84 2.45 8.82
CA CYS A 115 26.43 2.16 10.18
C CYS A 115 27.30 1.12 10.94
N PRO A 116 28.63 1.06 10.78
CA PRO A 116 29.43 -0.05 11.34
C PRO A 116 29.43 -0.13 12.87
N ASP A 117 29.16 0.98 13.56
CA ASP A 117 29.19 1.08 15.02
C ASP A 117 27.81 1.13 15.68
N TYR A 118 26.71 1.19 14.90
CA TYR A 118 25.35 1.26 15.46
C TYR A 118 24.84 -0.12 15.85
N GLY A 119 24.19 -0.19 17.02
CA GLY A 119 23.58 -1.41 17.52
C GLY A 119 22.20 -1.68 16.92
N VAL A 120 21.49 -0.64 16.48
CA VAL A 120 20.18 -0.75 15.84
C VAL A 120 20.12 0.15 14.59
N VAL A 121 19.55 -0.35 13.50
CA VAL A 121 19.29 0.43 12.27
C VAL A 121 17.79 0.45 12.01
N TYR A 122 17.24 1.57 11.54
CA TYR A 122 15.81 1.66 11.22
C TYR A 122 15.60 2.27 9.84
N GLY A 123 14.54 1.85 9.15
CA GLY A 123 14.27 2.28 7.78
C GLY A 123 13.51 3.61 7.73
N ILE A 124 13.61 4.30 6.60
CA ILE A 124 12.88 5.54 6.32
C ILE A 124 11.37 5.29 6.36
N GLU A 125 10.92 4.32 5.58
CA GLU A 125 9.52 4.05 5.34
C GLU A 125 9.33 2.59 4.95
N ILE A 126 8.11 2.08 5.10
CA ILE A 126 7.73 0.82 4.45
C ILE A 126 7.53 1.11 2.96
N ALA A 127 8.49 0.68 2.16
CA ALA A 127 8.47 0.72 0.70
C ALA A 127 9.27 -0.47 0.15
N THR A 128 9.14 -0.76 -1.14
CA THR A 128 9.79 -1.91 -1.81
C THR A 128 11.28 -2.03 -1.49
N ILE A 129 12.07 -0.96 -1.67
CA ILE A 129 13.52 -0.98 -1.43
C ILE A 129 13.88 -0.38 -0.08
N ASN A 130 13.43 0.85 0.21
CA ASN A 130 13.77 1.53 1.48
C ASN A 130 13.27 0.79 2.72
N GLY A 131 12.19 0.01 2.59
CA GLY A 131 11.72 -0.89 3.65
C GLY A 131 12.72 -1.99 3.99
N LEU A 132 13.52 -2.43 3.02
CA LEU A 132 14.47 -3.53 3.12
C LEU A 132 15.90 -3.07 3.50
N THR A 133 16.20 -1.77 3.38
CA THR A 133 17.54 -1.24 3.69
C THR A 133 17.98 -1.57 5.13
N ALA A 134 17.13 -1.30 6.12
CA ALA A 134 17.47 -1.57 7.52
C ALA A 134 17.69 -3.06 7.86
N PRO A 135 16.82 -4.02 7.46
CA PRO A 135 17.09 -5.43 7.70
C PRO A 135 18.31 -5.95 6.94
N ILE A 136 18.59 -5.45 5.73
CA ILE A 136 19.85 -5.78 5.03
C ILE A 136 21.06 -5.26 5.81
N CYS A 137 21.05 -3.99 6.24
CA CYS A 137 22.12 -3.42 7.06
C CYS A 137 22.38 -4.28 8.31
N ALA A 138 21.31 -4.59 9.06
CA ALA A 138 21.40 -5.41 10.26
C ALA A 138 21.95 -6.81 9.96
N GLY A 139 21.46 -7.49 8.92
CA GLY A 139 21.95 -8.81 8.51
C GLY A 139 23.42 -8.81 8.08
N LEU A 140 23.87 -7.81 7.33
CA LEU A 140 25.27 -7.67 6.88
C LEU A 140 26.23 -7.33 8.02
N LEU A 141 25.75 -6.61 9.04
CA LEU A 141 26.52 -6.24 10.22
C LEU A 141 26.40 -7.27 11.35
N ASN A 142 25.50 -8.24 11.24
CA ASN A 142 25.28 -9.25 12.27
C ASN A 142 26.52 -10.14 12.46
N ASN A 143 26.89 -10.37 13.73
CA ASN A 143 28.09 -11.09 14.16
C ASN A 143 29.42 -10.50 13.67
N LYS A 144 29.42 -9.30 13.09
CA LYS A 144 30.64 -8.58 12.75
C LYS A 144 31.33 -8.17 14.06
N ASP A 145 32.58 -8.60 14.22
CA ASP A 145 33.37 -8.39 15.44
C ASP A 145 32.71 -8.89 16.73
N GLY A 146 31.85 -9.92 16.64
CA GLY A 146 31.14 -10.50 17.78
C GLY A 146 29.99 -9.65 18.31
N LYS A 147 29.54 -8.64 17.56
CA LYS A 147 28.38 -7.81 17.91
C LYS A 147 27.16 -8.19 17.07
N THR A 148 25.99 -8.13 17.68
CA THR A 148 24.70 -8.23 16.98
C THR A 148 24.24 -6.82 16.61
N CYS A 149 23.86 -6.63 15.34
CA CYS A 149 23.19 -5.44 14.87
C CYS A 149 21.72 -5.80 14.63
N TYR A 150 20.81 -5.03 15.22
CA TYR A 150 19.37 -5.23 15.05
C TYR A 150 18.81 -4.25 14.02
N PHE A 151 17.66 -4.58 13.43
CA PHE A 151 16.84 -3.56 12.79
C PHE A 151 15.58 -3.27 13.61
N LEU A 152 15.08 -2.04 13.58
CA LEU A 152 13.86 -1.68 14.27
C LEU A 152 12.64 -2.17 13.47
N LEU A 153 11.71 -2.84 14.14
CA LEU A 153 10.44 -3.26 13.53
C LEU A 153 9.44 -2.12 13.32
N ASP A 154 9.66 -1.05 14.08
CA ASP A 154 8.83 0.14 14.10
C ASP A 154 9.37 1.15 13.07
N TYR A 155 8.55 1.52 12.09
CA TYR A 155 8.97 2.44 11.01
C TYR A 155 8.27 3.79 11.17
N PRO A 156 8.89 4.89 10.72
CA PRO A 156 8.25 6.20 10.74
C PRO A 156 7.03 6.34 9.81
N SER A 157 6.88 5.46 8.82
CA SER A 157 5.72 5.36 7.94
C SER A 157 5.41 3.91 7.59
N ILE A 158 4.13 3.58 7.42
CA ILE A 158 3.67 2.24 6.97
C ILE A 158 3.52 2.13 5.46
N ARG A 159 3.93 3.17 4.73
CA ARG A 159 3.90 3.26 3.27
C ARG A 159 4.94 4.23 2.72
N ALA A 160 5.18 4.19 1.41
CA ALA A 160 6.02 5.18 0.73
C ALA A 160 5.36 6.56 0.68
N ILE A 161 6.15 7.65 0.67
CA ILE A 161 5.68 9.03 0.63
C ILE A 161 6.26 9.77 -0.61
N PRO A 162 5.47 10.59 -1.34
CA PRO A 162 5.82 11.22 -2.65
C PRO A 162 7.11 12.02 -2.79
N LYS A 163 7.78 12.31 -1.68
CA LYS A 163 9.09 12.97 -1.59
C LYS A 163 9.79 12.38 -0.38
N MET A 164 11.12 12.52 -0.31
CA MET A 164 11.91 12.18 0.88
C MET A 164 11.55 13.13 2.02
N ASN A 165 10.27 13.30 2.36
CA ASN A 165 9.72 14.32 3.23
C ASN A 165 10.18 14.02 4.65
N MET A 166 11.39 14.49 4.93
CA MET A 166 12.00 14.36 6.23
C MET A 166 11.28 15.27 7.23
N ASP A 167 10.34 16.14 6.82
CA ASP A 167 9.57 16.99 7.75
C ASP A 167 8.68 16.16 8.68
N LEU A 168 8.12 15.04 8.21
CA LEU A 168 7.39 14.11 9.10
C LEU A 168 8.28 13.66 10.28
N TYR A 169 9.60 13.63 10.04
CA TYR A 169 10.62 13.14 10.95
C TYR A 169 11.22 14.30 11.78
N GLN A 170 11.60 15.41 11.13
CA GLN A 170 12.27 16.55 11.76
C GLN A 170 11.34 17.46 12.57
N SER A 171 10.04 17.47 12.25
CA SER A 171 9.04 18.18 13.07
C SER A 171 8.92 17.61 14.48
N ILE A 172 9.45 16.40 14.72
CA ILE A 172 9.38 15.70 16.00
C ILE A 172 10.75 15.72 16.72
N VAL A 173 11.85 15.55 15.99
CA VAL A 173 13.22 15.56 16.54
C VAL A 173 14.25 16.25 15.65
N PRO A 174 15.30 16.90 16.21
CA PRO A 174 16.38 17.47 15.42
C PRO A 174 17.14 16.43 14.56
N LEU A 175 17.75 16.86 13.46
CA LEU A 175 18.50 15.99 12.57
C LEU A 175 19.74 15.32 13.21
N LYS A 176 20.45 16.03 14.09
CA LYS A 176 21.77 15.70 14.68
C LYS A 176 22.89 15.55 13.64
N GLU A 177 22.82 14.53 12.78
CA GLU A 177 23.84 14.19 11.78
C GLU A 177 23.21 13.57 10.52
N VAL A 178 23.82 13.79 9.36
CA VAL A 178 23.64 13.00 8.13
C VAL A 178 24.99 12.55 7.61
N ILE A 179 25.14 11.25 7.40
CA ILE A 179 26.30 10.59 6.81
C ILE A 179 25.88 10.02 5.47
N MET A 180 26.68 10.23 4.42
CA MET A 180 26.48 9.60 3.12
C MET A 180 27.71 8.79 2.74
N ARG A 181 27.50 7.65 2.07
CA ARG A 181 28.57 6.75 1.62
C ARG A 181 28.32 6.26 0.21
N THR A 182 29.34 6.34 -0.63
CA THR A 182 29.38 5.75 -1.97
C THR A 182 29.68 4.26 -1.84
N LYS A 183 29.72 3.59 -2.98
CA LYS A 183 30.09 2.18 -3.06
C LYS A 183 31.52 1.84 -2.60
N GLU A 184 32.45 2.77 -2.71
CA GLU A 184 33.81 2.61 -2.19
C GLU A 184 33.90 2.91 -0.68
N GLY A 185 32.78 3.23 -0.02
CA GLY A 185 32.73 3.60 1.39
C GLY A 185 33.29 4.99 1.68
N ILE A 186 33.52 5.81 0.64
CA ILE A 186 33.91 7.22 0.76
C ILE A 186 32.66 8.10 0.69
N GLY A 187 32.73 9.33 1.17
CA GLY A 187 31.60 10.24 1.09
C GLY A 187 31.96 11.65 1.54
N PRO A 188 31.02 12.60 1.39
CA PRO A 188 31.19 13.96 1.89
C PRO A 188 31.38 13.98 3.41
N ALA A 189 31.91 15.10 3.90
CA ALA A 189 31.94 15.36 5.34
C ALA A 189 30.51 15.35 5.89
N PRO A 190 30.23 14.67 7.03
CA PRO A 190 28.89 14.59 7.59
C PRO A 190 28.26 15.98 7.80
N LEU A 191 26.97 16.09 7.53
CA LEU A 191 26.19 17.28 7.89
C LEU A 191 25.83 17.19 9.37
N MET A 192 26.32 18.11 10.18
CA MET A 192 25.86 18.29 11.56
C MET A 192 24.80 19.39 11.61
N SER A 193 23.62 19.09 12.17
CA SER A 193 22.52 20.06 12.23
C SER A 193 21.65 19.87 13.46
N GLN A 194 21.22 20.97 14.05
CA GLN A 194 20.19 21.01 15.11
C GLN A 194 18.84 21.49 14.57
N SER A 195 18.72 21.62 13.24
CA SER A 195 17.47 22.01 12.58
C SER A 195 16.39 20.95 12.82
N SER A 196 15.15 21.44 12.92
CA SER A 196 13.92 20.65 12.88
C SER A 196 13.18 20.80 11.53
N ASP A 197 13.86 21.34 10.52
CA ASP A 197 13.37 21.55 9.15
C ASP A 197 13.89 20.42 8.25
N GLY A 198 12.99 19.50 7.86
CA GLY A 198 13.24 18.30 7.06
C GLY A 198 14.02 18.58 5.79
N GLN A 199 13.69 19.71 5.16
CA GLN A 199 14.29 20.18 3.92
C GLN A 199 15.82 20.32 4.02
N VAL A 200 16.36 20.58 5.22
CA VAL A 200 17.82 20.70 5.42
C VAL A 200 18.55 19.38 5.14
N ALA A 201 17.95 18.24 5.51
CA ALA A 201 18.54 16.93 5.20
C ALA A 201 18.39 16.61 3.71
N GLU A 202 17.20 16.83 3.16
CA GLU A 202 16.88 16.57 1.76
C GLU A 202 17.76 17.38 0.81
N ASP A 203 17.93 18.68 1.06
CA ASP A 203 18.75 19.57 0.25
C ASP A 203 20.21 19.14 0.26
N TYR A 204 20.72 18.75 1.44
CA TYR A 204 22.09 18.24 1.55
C TYR A 204 22.27 16.93 0.78
N ILE A 205 21.37 15.96 0.98
CA ILE A 205 21.44 14.66 0.32
C ILE A 205 21.37 14.84 -1.21
N THR A 206 20.43 15.66 -1.68
CA THR A 206 20.22 15.96 -3.10
C THR A 206 21.41 16.71 -3.70
N ASP A 207 21.96 17.71 -3.02
CA ASP A 207 23.14 18.46 -3.48
C ASP A 207 24.37 17.55 -3.61
N LYS A 208 24.62 16.68 -2.62
CA LYS A 208 25.81 15.80 -2.65
C LYS A 208 25.68 14.64 -3.62
N MET A 209 24.48 14.09 -3.77
CA MET A 209 24.20 13.03 -4.74
C MET A 209 24.51 13.49 -6.18
N ASN A 210 24.12 14.71 -6.53
CA ASN A 210 24.24 15.25 -7.89
C ASN A 210 25.64 15.77 -8.23
N HIS A 211 26.61 15.66 -7.34
CA HIS A 211 27.96 16.19 -7.55
C HIS A 211 28.97 15.07 -7.86
N ASP A 212 29.46 15.03 -9.10
CA ASP A 212 30.35 13.98 -9.63
C ASP A 212 31.62 13.70 -8.81
N GLN A 213 32.07 14.65 -7.99
CA GLN A 213 33.30 14.54 -7.19
C GLN A 213 33.31 13.37 -6.21
N TRP A 214 32.13 12.93 -5.77
CA TRP A 214 31.99 11.79 -4.85
C TRP A 214 31.80 10.47 -5.58
N GLY A 215 31.45 10.51 -6.88
CA GLY A 215 31.31 9.30 -7.69
C GLY A 215 30.12 8.43 -7.31
N PHE A 216 29.09 9.00 -6.69
CA PHE A 216 27.89 8.26 -6.31
C PHE A 216 27.22 7.58 -7.53
N ASN A 217 27.16 8.22 -8.71
CA ASN A 217 26.88 7.59 -10.02
C ASN A 217 25.75 6.53 -10.02
N GLY A 218 24.66 6.76 -9.29
CA GLY A 218 23.51 5.84 -9.20
C GLY A 218 23.62 4.73 -8.15
N VAL A 219 24.61 4.77 -7.25
CA VAL A 219 24.75 3.83 -6.11
C VAL A 219 25.30 4.51 -4.85
N GLY A 220 24.56 4.43 -3.74
CA GLY A 220 25.00 4.89 -2.43
C GLY A 220 23.85 5.10 -1.45
N GLY A 221 24.17 5.07 -0.16
CA GLY A 221 23.20 5.21 0.92
C GLY A 221 23.52 6.37 1.85
N PHE A 222 22.58 6.66 2.74
CA PHE A 222 22.75 7.62 3.81
C PHE A 222 22.25 7.08 5.15
N ALA A 223 22.80 7.63 6.22
CA ALA A 223 22.39 7.40 7.59
C ALA A 223 22.13 8.76 8.25
N ALA A 224 21.02 8.89 8.96
CA ALA A 224 20.62 10.12 9.63
C ALA A 224 20.02 9.84 11.01
N TYR A 225 19.78 10.91 11.79
CA TYR A 225 19.14 10.83 13.10
C TYR A 225 19.83 9.81 14.03
N PRO A 226 21.12 10.01 14.35
CA PRO A 226 21.76 9.19 15.36
C PRO A 226 21.15 9.50 16.74
N TYR A 227 20.38 8.56 17.24
CA TYR A 227 19.77 8.64 18.57
C TYR A 227 20.08 7.40 19.37
N LYS A 228 20.09 7.53 20.68
CA LYS A 228 19.98 6.37 21.56
C LYS A 228 18.59 5.75 21.41
N LEU A 229 18.51 4.43 21.51
CA LEU A 229 17.25 3.70 21.46
C LEU A 229 16.29 4.23 22.54
N SER A 230 16.80 4.59 23.72
CA SER A 230 16.03 5.22 24.79
C SER A 230 15.49 6.62 24.43
N GLU A 231 16.21 7.40 23.62
CA GLU A 231 15.75 8.71 23.14
C GLU A 231 14.57 8.56 22.17
N LEU A 232 14.65 7.56 21.27
CA LEU A 232 13.55 7.23 20.35
C LEU A 232 12.29 6.75 21.08
N LYS A 233 12.43 6.08 22.25
CA LYS A 233 11.29 5.66 23.08
C LYS A 233 10.42 6.85 23.49
N ASN A 234 11.03 7.98 23.83
CA ASN A 234 10.32 9.17 24.31
C ASN A 234 9.46 9.84 23.23
N ILE A 235 9.77 9.62 21.95
CA ILE A 235 9.03 10.17 20.81
C ILE A 235 8.20 9.13 20.06
N TYR A 236 8.25 7.87 20.49
CA TYR A 236 7.64 6.70 19.85
C TYR A 236 6.19 6.93 19.39
N SER A 237 5.32 7.38 20.31
CA SER A 237 3.88 7.58 20.02
C SER A 237 3.61 8.64 18.94
N LYS A 238 4.54 9.57 18.73
CA LYS A 238 4.44 10.63 17.72
C LYS A 238 5.14 10.24 16.42
N TYR A 239 6.22 9.47 16.52
CA TYR A 239 7.17 9.26 15.44
C TYR A 239 7.04 7.90 14.75
N LEU A 240 6.88 6.81 15.50
CA LEU A 240 7.00 5.46 14.96
C LEU A 240 5.66 4.75 14.89
N TYR A 241 5.48 3.96 13.84
CA TYR A 241 4.41 3.00 13.68
C TYR A 241 4.87 1.66 14.25
N PRO A 242 4.27 1.21 15.36
CA PRO A 242 4.67 -0.02 16.04
C PRO A 242 4.49 -1.21 15.12
N TYR A 243 5.50 -2.07 15.00
CA TYR A 243 5.40 -3.30 14.22
C TYR A 243 5.01 -3.09 12.73
N ALA A 244 5.38 -1.93 12.16
CA ALA A 244 5.13 -1.60 10.76
C ALA A 244 5.76 -2.61 9.79
N PHE A 245 6.97 -3.09 10.10
CA PHE A 245 7.62 -4.13 9.31
C PHE A 245 6.77 -5.41 9.26
N ASN A 246 6.22 -5.79 10.41
CA ASN A 246 5.43 -6.99 10.59
C ASN A 246 4.06 -6.87 9.92
N TYR A 247 3.49 -5.67 9.88
CA TYR A 247 2.29 -5.38 9.08
C TYR A 247 2.55 -5.66 7.60
N ALA A 248 3.63 -5.12 7.03
CA ALA A 248 4.00 -5.38 5.64
C ALA A 248 4.27 -6.88 5.40
N TYR A 249 5.01 -7.56 6.29
CA TYR A 249 5.23 -9.00 6.21
C TYR A 249 3.91 -9.80 6.13
N ASN A 250 2.92 -9.45 6.95
CA ASN A 250 1.61 -10.11 6.96
C ASN A 250 0.77 -9.83 5.71
N ILE A 251 0.87 -8.63 5.15
CA ILE A 251 0.28 -8.33 3.84
C ILE A 251 0.90 -9.23 2.77
N GLY A 252 2.22 -9.41 2.79
CA GLY A 252 2.93 -10.34 1.89
C GLY A 252 2.44 -11.79 2.04
N LYS A 253 2.32 -12.29 3.28
CA LYS A 253 1.77 -13.64 3.55
C LYS A 253 0.36 -13.82 3.02
N ALA A 254 -0.47 -12.79 3.12
CA ALA A 254 -1.84 -12.83 2.62
C ALA A 254 -1.90 -13.07 1.11
N MET A 255 -0.91 -12.58 0.34
CA MET A 255 -0.92 -12.61 -1.12
C MET A 255 -0.87 -14.02 -1.71
N ASP A 256 -0.18 -14.98 -1.08
CA ASP A 256 -0.01 -16.35 -1.60
C ASP A 256 -1.17 -17.29 -1.21
N THR A 257 -2.38 -16.74 -1.10
CA THR A 257 -3.61 -17.50 -0.77
C THR A 257 -4.74 -17.15 -1.73
N PRO A 258 -5.68 -18.06 -2.06
CA PRO A 258 -6.84 -17.73 -2.90
C PRO A 258 -7.77 -16.67 -2.29
N THR A 259 -7.72 -16.48 -0.97
CA THR A 259 -8.49 -15.47 -0.23
C THR A 259 -7.67 -14.20 0.05
N PHE A 260 -6.66 -13.91 -0.76
CA PHE A 260 -5.69 -12.84 -0.48
C PHE A 260 -6.32 -11.48 -0.23
N ILE A 261 -7.32 -11.05 -1.01
CA ILE A 261 -7.99 -9.75 -0.81
C ILE A 261 -8.66 -9.69 0.58
N GLU A 262 -9.35 -10.75 0.98
CA GLU A 262 -9.99 -10.83 2.29
C GLU A 262 -8.96 -10.82 3.42
N ASN A 263 -7.85 -11.55 3.24
CA ASN A 263 -6.77 -11.61 4.21
C ASN A 263 -6.03 -10.27 4.33
N ILE A 264 -5.76 -9.58 3.22
CA ILE A 264 -5.25 -8.19 3.20
C ILE A 264 -6.21 -7.29 3.99
N CYS A 265 -7.51 -7.40 3.73
CA CYS A 265 -8.52 -6.61 4.44
C CYS A 265 -8.52 -6.86 5.95
N LYS A 266 -8.42 -8.13 6.38
CA LYS A 266 -8.31 -8.50 7.79
C LYS A 266 -7.04 -7.95 8.42
N CYS A 267 -5.88 -8.11 7.76
CA CYS A 267 -4.60 -7.61 8.23
C CYS A 267 -4.61 -6.08 8.41
N SER A 268 -5.06 -5.34 7.40
CA SER A 268 -5.18 -3.88 7.47
C SER A 268 -6.19 -3.43 8.53
N LYS A 269 -7.39 -4.04 8.59
CA LYS A 269 -8.40 -3.70 9.60
C LYS A 269 -7.89 -3.92 11.01
N LEU A 270 -7.13 -4.99 11.22
CA LEU A 270 -6.54 -5.33 12.51
C LEU A 270 -5.46 -4.32 12.93
N TYR A 271 -4.64 -3.86 11.99
CA TYR A 271 -3.52 -2.96 12.26
C TYR A 271 -3.92 -1.49 12.30
N THR A 272 -4.58 -0.99 11.24
CA THR A 272 -4.95 0.43 11.09
C THR A 272 -6.32 0.75 11.69
N GLY A 273 -7.17 -0.26 11.91
CA GLY A 273 -8.58 -0.06 12.25
C GLY A 273 -9.48 0.18 11.04
N TYR A 274 -8.95 0.14 9.82
CA TYR A 274 -9.68 0.38 8.58
C TYR A 274 -9.55 -0.74 7.57
N THR A 275 -10.64 -0.99 6.84
CA THR A 275 -10.66 -1.97 5.76
C THR A 275 -10.23 -1.27 4.46
N PRO A 276 -9.28 -1.83 3.70
CA PRO A 276 -8.95 -1.40 2.35
C PRO A 276 -10.20 -1.46 1.46
N ILE A 277 -10.26 -0.57 0.48
CA ILE A 277 -11.41 -0.41 -0.41
C ILE A 277 -10.96 -0.69 -1.84
N THR A 278 -11.53 -1.71 -2.48
CA THR A 278 -11.31 -1.90 -3.91
C THR A 278 -12.09 -0.85 -4.69
N LEU A 279 -11.36 0.01 -5.39
CA LEU A 279 -11.89 1.14 -6.14
C LEU A 279 -12.26 0.78 -7.57
N PHE A 280 -11.53 -0.17 -8.17
CA PHE A 280 -11.65 -0.51 -9.58
C PHE A 280 -11.11 -1.90 -9.86
N PHE A 281 -11.74 -2.60 -10.80
CA PHE A 281 -11.22 -3.81 -11.43
C PHE A 281 -11.15 -3.58 -12.93
N GLY A 282 -10.00 -3.81 -13.54
CA GLY A 282 -9.87 -3.70 -14.98
C GLY A 282 -8.50 -4.11 -15.48
N HIS A 283 -8.17 -3.69 -16.70
CA HIS A 283 -6.92 -4.03 -17.36
C HIS A 283 -6.11 -2.77 -17.62
N PHE A 284 -4.79 -2.88 -17.52
CA PHE A 284 -3.90 -1.80 -17.90
C PHE A 284 -4.12 -1.42 -19.38
N GLU A 285 -4.26 -0.13 -19.65
CA GLU A 285 -4.40 0.41 -20.99
C GLU A 285 -3.12 1.10 -21.45
N SER A 286 -2.65 2.09 -20.67
CA SER A 286 -1.50 2.90 -21.04
C SER A 286 -0.93 3.66 -19.85
N ILE A 287 0.32 4.09 -19.99
CA ILE A 287 0.97 5.04 -19.10
C ILE A 287 1.42 6.27 -19.91
N GLU A 288 1.15 7.47 -19.40
CA GLU A 288 1.58 8.74 -19.98
C GLU A 288 2.60 9.36 -19.03
N LYS A 289 3.74 9.85 -19.56
CA LYS A 289 4.73 10.60 -18.78
C LYS A 289 4.40 12.10 -18.82
N GLY A 290 4.69 12.80 -17.73
CA GLY A 290 4.54 14.25 -17.59
C GLY A 290 5.34 15.07 -18.60
N ALA A 291 5.23 16.41 -18.56
CA ALA A 291 5.92 17.25 -19.53
C ALA A 291 7.45 17.09 -19.45
N ALA A 292 8.13 17.34 -20.57
CA ALA A 292 9.58 17.17 -20.69
C ALA A 292 10.34 17.94 -19.60
N GLY A 293 10.86 17.21 -18.60
CA GLY A 293 11.62 17.78 -17.47
C GLY A 293 11.32 17.14 -16.11
N ASN A 294 10.16 16.51 -15.92
CA ASN A 294 9.82 15.83 -14.66
C ASN A 294 9.55 14.34 -14.91
N GLN A 295 10.58 13.51 -14.73
CA GLN A 295 10.53 12.09 -15.08
C GLN A 295 9.64 11.26 -14.14
N ASP A 296 9.30 11.79 -12.96
CA ASP A 296 8.57 11.08 -11.92
C ASP A 296 7.06 11.25 -12.02
N HIS A 297 6.59 12.20 -12.84
CA HIS A 297 5.18 12.44 -13.07
C HIS A 297 4.60 11.44 -14.06
N MET A 298 3.63 10.65 -13.62
CA MET A 298 2.97 9.65 -14.45
C MET A 298 1.45 9.73 -14.36
N ARG A 299 0.79 9.38 -15.45
CA ARG A 299 -0.65 9.10 -15.50
C ARG A 299 -0.84 7.67 -15.98
N ILE A 300 -1.35 6.81 -15.10
CA ILE A 300 -1.61 5.40 -15.35
C ILE A 300 -3.09 5.24 -15.65
N ILE A 301 -3.41 4.60 -16.78
CA ILE A 301 -4.78 4.43 -17.26
C ILE A 301 -5.13 2.94 -17.29
N PHE A 302 -6.25 2.61 -16.65
CA PHE A 302 -6.88 1.30 -16.71
C PHE A 302 -8.26 1.41 -17.36
N LYS A 303 -8.72 0.33 -17.97
CA LYS A 303 -10.06 0.24 -18.55
C LYS A 303 -10.79 -1.00 -18.06
N SER A 304 -12.10 -0.89 -17.94
CA SER A 304 -12.99 -2.01 -17.67
C SER A 304 -14.19 -1.94 -18.60
N CYS A 305 -14.81 -3.10 -18.80
CA CYS A 305 -16.13 -3.22 -19.39
C CYS A 305 -16.88 -4.28 -18.60
N THR A 306 -17.88 -3.87 -17.83
CA THR A 306 -18.73 -4.79 -17.05
C THR A 306 -20.15 -4.62 -17.54
N ASP A 307 -20.70 -5.67 -18.15
CA ASP A 307 -22.03 -5.74 -18.79
C ASP A 307 -22.43 -4.46 -19.56
N GLY A 308 -21.52 -3.95 -20.39
CA GLY A 308 -21.76 -2.79 -21.27
C GLY A 308 -21.56 -1.41 -20.60
N VAL A 309 -21.14 -1.36 -19.34
CA VAL A 309 -20.64 -0.14 -18.70
C VAL A 309 -19.14 -0.03 -18.99
N TYR A 310 -18.76 1.00 -19.73
CA TYR A 310 -17.38 1.26 -20.14
C TYR A 310 -16.76 2.30 -19.22
N GLU A 311 -15.71 1.91 -18.49
CA GLU A 311 -15.06 2.78 -17.52
C GLU A 311 -13.56 2.88 -17.81
N LYS A 312 -13.00 4.06 -17.52
CA LYS A 312 -11.55 4.23 -17.39
C LYS A 312 -11.23 4.79 -16.02
N LEU A 313 -10.15 4.29 -15.44
CA LEU A 313 -9.55 4.87 -14.26
C LEU A 313 -8.24 5.55 -14.67
N SER A 314 -8.08 6.84 -14.36
CA SER A 314 -6.79 7.54 -14.44
C SER A 314 -6.24 7.75 -13.04
N ILE A 315 -5.01 7.32 -12.80
CA ILE A 315 -4.26 7.55 -11.56
C ILE A 315 -3.09 8.46 -11.91
N TYR A 316 -2.90 9.52 -11.12
CA TYR A 316 -1.81 10.46 -11.28
C TYR A 316 -0.84 10.30 -10.13
N SER A 317 0.46 10.25 -10.45
CA SER A 317 1.53 10.01 -9.50
C SER A 317 2.71 10.96 -9.67
N SER A 318 3.45 11.17 -8.59
CA SER A 318 4.80 11.76 -8.54
C SER A 318 5.69 10.75 -7.84
N ASN A 319 6.16 9.75 -8.59
CA ASN A 319 6.66 8.47 -8.08
C ASN A 319 5.56 7.63 -7.40
N GLU A 320 5.03 8.08 -6.26
CA GLU A 320 3.88 7.48 -5.57
C GLU A 320 2.53 7.98 -6.13
N ASN A 321 1.50 7.13 -6.09
CA ASN A 321 0.15 7.45 -6.54
C ASN A 321 -0.52 8.47 -5.62
N LEU A 322 -1.04 9.55 -6.21
CA LEU A 322 -1.57 10.70 -5.48
C LEU A 322 -3.07 10.86 -5.57
N ILE A 323 -3.66 10.68 -6.76
CA ILE A 323 -5.10 10.94 -6.99
C ILE A 323 -5.63 10.06 -8.12
N ALA A 324 -6.88 9.60 -7.98
CA ALA A 324 -7.54 8.80 -9.00
C ALA A 324 -8.89 9.38 -9.43
N PHE A 325 -9.16 9.31 -10.73
CA PHE A 325 -10.43 9.72 -11.35
C PHE A 325 -11.04 8.56 -12.14
N LEU A 326 -12.32 8.31 -11.91
CA LEU A 326 -13.14 7.37 -12.65
C LEU A 326 -13.93 8.11 -13.73
N TYR A 327 -13.81 7.65 -14.97
CA TYR A 327 -14.53 8.12 -16.14
C TYR A 327 -15.49 7.01 -16.58
N VAL A 328 -16.76 7.35 -16.76
CA VAL A 328 -17.76 6.43 -17.33
C VAL A 328 -18.10 6.93 -18.73
N TYR A 329 -18.26 6.03 -19.69
CA TYR A 329 -18.46 6.35 -21.11
C TYR A 329 -19.78 5.77 -21.66
N GLU A 330 -20.31 6.40 -22.71
CA GLU A 330 -21.55 5.97 -23.39
C GLU A 330 -21.39 4.64 -24.15
N GLY A 331 -20.17 4.28 -24.55
CA GLY A 331 -19.93 3.15 -25.45
C GLY A 331 -18.47 2.72 -25.54
N PRO A 332 -18.20 1.63 -26.27
CA PRO A 332 -16.90 0.93 -26.30
C PRO A 332 -15.75 1.72 -26.90
N ASP A 333 -16.05 2.81 -27.61
CA ASP A 333 -15.03 3.63 -28.28
C ASP A 333 -14.38 4.66 -27.34
N TYR A 334 -14.88 4.80 -26.10
CA TYR A 334 -14.35 5.71 -25.08
C TYR A 334 -14.20 7.18 -25.56
N ILE A 335 -15.10 7.63 -26.45
CA ILE A 335 -14.99 8.95 -27.09
C ILE A 335 -15.38 10.10 -26.15
N LYS A 336 -16.50 9.95 -25.43
CA LYS A 336 -17.06 11.01 -24.57
C LYS A 336 -17.45 10.44 -23.20
N PRO A 337 -16.85 10.92 -22.10
CA PRO A 337 -17.29 10.53 -20.77
C PRO A 337 -18.66 11.15 -20.45
N ILE A 338 -19.56 10.36 -19.86
CA ILE A 338 -20.83 10.83 -19.29
C ILE A 338 -20.67 11.31 -17.86
N SER A 339 -19.69 10.80 -17.14
CA SER A 339 -19.35 11.24 -15.79
C SER A 339 -17.85 11.12 -15.54
N VAL A 340 -17.34 12.06 -14.75
CA VAL A 340 -15.97 12.04 -14.23
C VAL A 340 -16.07 12.29 -12.72
N THR A 341 -15.41 11.45 -11.92
CA THR A 341 -15.49 11.54 -10.46
C THR A 341 -14.14 11.22 -9.86
N HIS A 342 -13.63 12.10 -9.00
CA HIS A 342 -12.49 11.76 -8.15
C HIS A 342 -12.95 10.68 -7.16
N ILE A 343 -12.15 9.63 -7.02
CA ILE A 343 -12.54 8.47 -6.19
C ILE A 343 -11.66 8.26 -4.96
N THR A 344 -10.46 8.82 -4.96
CA THR A 344 -9.56 8.85 -3.81
C THR A 344 -8.43 9.83 -4.09
N MET A 345 -7.76 10.29 -3.02
CA MET A 345 -6.55 11.10 -3.10
C MET A 345 -5.68 10.91 -1.85
N GLY A 346 -4.41 11.30 -1.93
CA GLY A 346 -3.52 11.38 -0.79
C GLY A 346 -4.06 12.30 0.32
N PRO A 347 -3.83 12.00 1.61
CA PRO A 347 -2.90 10.98 2.12
C PRO A 347 -3.40 9.53 2.09
N ASP A 348 -4.62 9.23 1.64
CA ASP A 348 -5.04 7.83 1.47
C ASP A 348 -4.23 7.18 0.35
N ALA A 349 -3.70 5.99 0.61
CA ALA A 349 -2.83 5.31 -0.33
C ALA A 349 -3.64 4.68 -1.47
N ILE A 350 -3.09 4.70 -2.68
CA ILE A 350 -3.63 4.06 -3.88
C ILE A 350 -2.61 3.04 -4.36
N THR A 351 -2.99 1.77 -4.39
CA THR A 351 -2.08 0.67 -4.76
C THR A 351 -2.71 -0.29 -5.76
N TYR A 352 -1.87 -1.16 -6.31
CA TYR A 352 -2.22 -2.11 -7.35
C TYR A 352 -2.10 -3.55 -6.86
N LEU A 353 -2.93 -4.41 -7.45
CA LEU A 353 -2.85 -5.84 -7.22
C LEU A 353 -3.20 -6.56 -8.51
N LEU A 354 -2.21 -7.16 -9.15
CA LEU A 354 -2.43 -8.10 -10.26
C LEU A 354 -3.07 -9.36 -9.72
N LEU A 355 -4.07 -9.86 -10.45
CA LEU A 355 -4.89 -10.99 -10.01
C LEU A 355 -4.52 -12.21 -10.87
N GLU A 356 -3.83 -13.19 -10.27
CA GLU A 356 -3.49 -14.43 -10.99
C GLU A 356 -4.74 -15.29 -11.14
N ASP A 357 -5.27 -15.38 -12.37
CA ASP A 357 -6.45 -16.18 -12.69
C ASP A 357 -6.19 -17.69 -12.50
N VAL A 358 -7.25 -18.41 -12.10
CA VAL A 358 -7.34 -19.85 -12.32
C VAL A 358 -8.14 -20.07 -13.61
N PRO A 359 -7.54 -20.59 -14.69
CA PRO A 359 -8.26 -20.82 -15.95
C PRO A 359 -9.55 -21.63 -15.73
N GLY A 360 -10.68 -21.04 -16.10
CA GLY A 360 -12.01 -21.68 -16.03
C GLY A 360 -12.74 -21.55 -14.69
N TYR A 361 -12.24 -20.78 -13.71
CA TYR A 361 -12.90 -20.55 -12.44
C TYR A 361 -13.02 -19.05 -12.10
N PRO A 362 -14.07 -18.61 -11.39
CA PRO A 362 -14.26 -17.21 -11.00
C PRO A 362 -13.41 -16.81 -9.77
N ILE A 363 -12.35 -17.57 -9.47
CA ILE A 363 -11.48 -17.33 -8.32
C ILE A 363 -10.06 -17.03 -8.78
N PHE A 364 -9.41 -16.10 -8.10
CA PHE A 364 -8.00 -15.81 -8.28
C PHE A 364 -7.17 -16.72 -7.36
N LYS A 365 -6.02 -17.19 -7.86
CA LYS A 365 -5.13 -18.08 -7.11
C LYS A 365 -4.31 -17.34 -6.07
N LYS A 366 -3.83 -16.15 -6.45
CA LYS A 366 -3.02 -15.26 -5.62
C LYS A 366 -2.98 -13.84 -6.19
N GLY A 367 -2.57 -12.90 -5.35
CA GLY A 367 -2.28 -11.52 -5.75
C GLY A 367 -0.79 -11.31 -6.00
N HIS A 368 -0.46 -10.36 -6.88
CA HIS A 368 0.90 -9.86 -7.07
C HIS A 368 0.89 -8.33 -7.03
N SER A 369 1.59 -7.76 -6.07
CA SER A 369 1.86 -6.33 -5.98
C SER A 369 2.95 -5.92 -6.95
N PHE A 370 2.95 -4.65 -7.33
CA PHE A 370 3.96 -4.07 -8.22
C PHE A 370 3.94 -2.53 -8.13
N THR A 371 4.97 -1.87 -8.65
CA THR A 371 5.12 -0.40 -8.63
C THR A 371 4.90 0.23 -10.01
N ASN A 372 4.85 1.57 -10.08
CA ASN A 372 4.64 2.33 -11.31
C ASN A 372 5.75 2.07 -12.34
N GLU A 373 7.00 1.90 -11.89
CA GLU A 373 8.16 1.63 -12.72
C GLU A 373 8.04 0.30 -13.48
N GLU A 374 7.24 -0.65 -12.96
CA GLU A 374 7.02 -1.94 -13.60
C GLU A 374 6.11 -1.84 -14.84
N PHE A 375 5.41 -0.72 -15.05
CA PHE A 375 4.70 -0.44 -16.31
C PHE A 375 5.62 -0.06 -17.47
N ASP A 376 6.86 0.35 -17.19
CA ASP A 376 7.79 0.73 -18.24
C ASP A 376 8.23 -0.55 -19.00
N PRO A 377 8.00 -0.62 -20.33
CA PRO A 377 8.32 -1.81 -21.12
C PRO A 377 9.83 -2.11 -21.18
N ALA A 378 10.69 -1.16 -20.80
CA ALA A 378 12.12 -1.41 -20.63
C ALA A 378 12.45 -2.27 -19.39
N HIS A 379 11.58 -2.25 -18.38
CA HIS A 379 11.74 -3.00 -17.14
C HIS A 379 10.99 -4.34 -17.17
N TYR A 380 9.81 -4.39 -17.78
CA TYR A 380 8.96 -5.59 -17.80
C TYR A 380 8.33 -5.87 -19.18
N PRO A 381 8.01 -7.13 -19.49
CA PRO A 381 7.34 -7.46 -20.75
C PRO A 381 5.97 -6.77 -20.83
N SER A 382 5.83 -5.88 -21.82
CA SER A 382 4.66 -4.99 -22.00
C SER A 382 3.29 -5.69 -22.08
N ASP A 383 3.26 -7.00 -22.28
CA ASP A 383 2.03 -7.77 -22.44
C ASP A 383 1.55 -8.45 -21.14
N LEU A 384 2.37 -8.45 -20.07
CA LEU A 384 1.98 -9.00 -18.77
C LEU A 384 0.74 -8.28 -18.23
N PHE A 385 0.80 -6.95 -18.15
CA PHE A 385 -0.25 -6.11 -17.58
C PHE A 385 -1.50 -5.98 -18.46
N LYS A 386 -1.36 -6.16 -19.79
CA LYS A 386 -2.50 -6.01 -20.72
C LYS A 386 -3.50 -7.16 -20.62
N ASN A 387 -3.04 -8.34 -20.22
CA ASN A 387 -3.82 -9.58 -20.27
C ASN A 387 -4.27 -10.07 -18.89
N ILE A 388 -3.81 -9.43 -17.82
CA ILE A 388 -4.12 -9.81 -16.44
C ILE A 388 -4.95 -8.70 -15.82
N ALA A 389 -6.04 -9.08 -15.14
CA ALA A 389 -6.85 -8.13 -14.40
C ALA A 389 -6.07 -7.54 -13.22
N THR A 390 -6.26 -6.25 -12.98
CA THR A 390 -5.69 -5.51 -11.85
C THR A 390 -6.82 -4.96 -11.00
N ALA A 391 -6.72 -5.19 -9.68
CA ALA A 391 -7.51 -4.47 -8.70
C ALA A 391 -6.74 -3.21 -8.28
N ILE A 392 -7.46 -2.09 -8.21
CA ILE A 392 -6.96 -0.83 -7.67
C ILE A 392 -7.56 -0.66 -6.29
N ILE A 393 -6.71 -0.55 -5.28
CA ILE A 393 -7.12 -0.60 -3.88
C ILE A 393 -6.71 0.70 -3.19
N ALA A 394 -7.64 1.30 -2.46
CA ALA A 394 -7.38 2.38 -1.54
C ALA A 394 -7.13 1.86 -0.12
N LEU A 395 -6.14 2.46 0.55
CA LEU A 395 -5.80 2.20 1.94
C LEU A 395 -6.08 3.47 2.76
N PRO A 396 -7.08 3.47 3.66
CA PRO A 396 -7.33 4.59 4.56
C PRO A 396 -6.15 4.86 5.51
N GLU A 397 -5.66 6.10 5.55
CA GLU A 397 -4.43 6.47 6.30
C GLU A 397 -4.71 7.45 7.45
N GLN A 398 -5.45 7.01 8.48
CA GLN A 398 -5.94 7.89 9.55
C GLN A 398 -4.82 8.68 10.25
N ARG A 399 -3.68 8.03 10.54
CA ARG A 399 -2.58 8.69 11.26
C ARG A 399 -1.91 9.76 10.41
N MET A 400 -1.77 9.55 9.09
CA MET A 400 -1.28 10.60 8.19
C MET A 400 -2.25 11.78 8.05
N ARG A 401 -3.56 11.53 8.09
CA ARG A 401 -4.59 12.59 8.00
C ARG A 401 -4.56 13.58 9.17
N ILE A 402 -4.05 13.19 10.33
CA ILE A 402 -4.01 14.03 11.54
C ILE A 402 -2.67 14.74 11.75
N HIS A 403 -1.66 14.49 10.92
CA HIS A 403 -0.41 15.25 11.00
C HIS A 403 -0.61 16.65 10.46
N ASP A 404 -0.20 17.64 11.26
CA ASP A 404 -0.25 19.05 10.89
C ASP A 404 0.52 19.25 9.58
N ASN A 405 -0.14 19.84 8.59
CA ASN A 405 0.37 20.17 7.25
C ASN A 405 0.56 19.03 6.23
N LEU A 406 0.49 17.73 6.56
CA LEU A 406 0.66 16.66 5.56
C LEU A 406 -0.39 16.72 4.45
N ILE A 407 -1.67 16.95 4.80
CA ILE A 407 -2.74 17.12 3.80
C ILE A 407 -2.40 18.26 2.83
N GLY A 408 -1.85 19.37 3.34
CA GLY A 408 -1.43 20.50 2.51
C GLY A 408 -0.33 20.13 1.52
N ILE A 409 0.64 19.31 1.94
CA ILE A 409 1.73 18.83 1.10
C ILE A 409 1.19 17.94 -0.02
N PHE A 410 0.35 16.94 0.30
CA PHE A 410 -0.31 16.11 -0.72
C PHE A 410 -1.13 16.95 -1.70
N MET A 411 -1.91 17.91 -1.20
CA MET A 411 -2.74 18.78 -2.04
C MET A 411 -1.91 19.69 -2.96
N ASN A 412 -0.72 20.12 -2.53
CA ASN A 412 0.18 20.89 -3.37
C ASN A 412 0.82 20.00 -4.45
N GLU A 413 1.27 18.80 -4.09
CA GLU A 413 1.85 17.85 -5.04
C GLU A 413 0.83 17.43 -6.11
N ILE A 414 -0.41 17.11 -5.70
CA ILE A 414 -1.51 16.80 -6.61
C ILE A 414 -1.71 17.93 -7.62
N LYS A 415 -1.71 19.19 -7.19
CA LYS A 415 -1.85 20.34 -8.11
C LYS A 415 -0.69 20.43 -9.09
N LEU A 416 0.54 20.16 -8.66
CA LEU A 416 1.72 20.18 -9.52
C LEU A 416 1.62 19.08 -10.60
N VAL A 417 1.33 17.84 -10.20
CA VAL A 417 1.16 16.71 -11.13
C VAL A 417 0.01 16.96 -12.10
N MET A 418 -1.17 17.37 -11.60
CA MET A 418 -2.33 17.62 -12.45
C MET A 418 -2.09 18.74 -13.47
N ASN A 419 -1.39 19.81 -13.07
CA ASN A 419 -1.03 20.90 -13.98
C ASN A 419 -0.06 20.44 -15.08
N ASP A 420 0.84 19.52 -14.78
CA ASP A 420 1.81 18.98 -15.74
C ASP A 420 1.13 18.21 -16.90
N PHE A 421 0.08 17.46 -16.59
CA PHE A 421 -0.77 16.79 -17.57
C PHE A 421 -1.81 17.73 -18.23
N LYS A 422 -1.80 19.03 -17.91
CA LYS A 422 -2.75 20.05 -18.42
C LYS A 422 -4.21 19.64 -18.21
N ILE A 423 -4.46 18.97 -17.11
CA ILE A 423 -5.76 18.40 -16.81
C ILE A 423 -6.74 19.48 -16.37
N HIS A 424 -7.98 19.36 -16.85
CA HIS A 424 -9.09 20.26 -16.52
C HIS A 424 -10.03 19.70 -15.45
N GLU A 425 -9.79 18.48 -14.94
CA GLU A 425 -10.57 17.95 -13.83
C GLU A 425 -10.45 18.85 -12.59
N THR A 426 -11.58 19.03 -11.91
CA THR A 426 -11.61 19.86 -10.70
C THR A 426 -11.07 19.05 -9.53
N ILE A 427 -9.90 19.44 -9.03
CA ILE A 427 -9.37 18.94 -7.76
C ILE A 427 -10.29 19.43 -6.63
N PRO A 428 -10.80 18.55 -5.75
CA PRO A 428 -11.58 18.94 -4.59
C PRO A 428 -10.86 20.02 -3.75
N ALA A 429 -11.61 21.00 -3.25
CA ALA A 429 -11.04 22.10 -2.46
C ALA A 429 -10.48 21.64 -1.10
N SER A 430 -10.94 20.48 -0.61
CA SER A 430 -10.51 19.85 0.63
C SER A 430 -10.37 18.34 0.44
N PHE A 431 -9.45 17.74 1.19
CA PHE A 431 -9.34 16.30 1.32
C PHE A 431 -10.63 15.67 1.90
N THR A 432 -11.06 14.55 1.33
CA THR A 432 -12.15 13.72 1.86
C THR A 432 -11.65 12.28 2.02
N PRO A 433 -11.74 11.68 3.22
CA PRO A 433 -11.39 10.28 3.43
C PRO A 433 -12.10 9.35 2.45
N VAL A 434 -11.37 8.37 1.90
CA VAL A 434 -11.90 7.44 0.89
C VAL A 434 -13.11 6.64 1.38
N GLU A 435 -13.18 6.29 2.66
CA GLU A 435 -14.34 5.60 3.25
C GLU A 435 -15.63 6.45 3.22
N ASN A 436 -15.50 7.77 3.03
CA ASN A 436 -16.63 8.69 2.89
C ASN A 436 -16.97 8.98 1.42
N LEU A 437 -16.19 8.46 0.47
CA LEU A 437 -16.42 8.63 -0.97
C LEU A 437 -17.17 7.45 -1.61
N ILE A 438 -17.29 6.32 -0.89
CA ILE A 438 -17.90 5.09 -1.41
C ILE A 438 -19.30 4.84 -0.84
N VAL A 439 -20.09 4.11 -1.61
CA VAL A 439 -21.30 3.44 -1.14
C VAL A 439 -20.98 1.96 -0.93
N TYR A 440 -21.26 1.43 0.26
CA TYR A 440 -21.04 0.04 0.62
C TYR A 440 -21.95 -0.89 -0.18
N GLN A 441 -21.40 -2.03 -0.57
CA GLN A 441 -22.11 -3.07 -1.32
C GLN A 441 -23.40 -3.49 -0.61
N PRO A 442 -24.51 -3.68 -1.35
CA PRO A 442 -25.70 -4.27 -0.79
C PRO A 442 -25.45 -5.70 -0.30
N VAL A 443 -25.99 -6.03 0.86
CA VAL A 443 -26.12 -7.41 1.34
C VAL A 443 -27.51 -7.90 0.93
N ILE A 444 -27.56 -8.97 0.14
CA ILE A 444 -28.79 -9.63 -0.26
C ILE A 444 -28.93 -10.91 0.57
N SER A 445 -30.10 -11.12 1.14
CA SER A 445 -30.47 -12.38 1.79
C SER A 445 -31.84 -12.82 1.32
N SER A 446 -32.06 -14.14 1.29
CA SER A 446 -33.33 -14.73 0.89
C SER A 446 -33.72 -15.80 1.90
N ASN A 447 -34.89 -15.65 2.52
CA ASN A 447 -35.42 -16.63 3.46
C ASN A 447 -36.69 -17.25 2.87
N MET A 448 -36.95 -18.52 3.17
CA MET A 448 -38.21 -19.15 2.77
C MET A 448 -39.36 -18.37 3.42
N SER A 449 -40.33 -17.92 2.62
CA SER A 449 -41.48 -17.21 3.18
C SER A 449 -42.26 -18.17 4.09
N ASP A 450 -42.50 -17.76 5.34
CA ASP A 450 -43.16 -18.58 6.35
C ASP A 450 -44.56 -18.98 5.85
N THR A 451 -44.77 -20.27 5.63
CA THR A 451 -46.02 -20.83 5.09
C THR A 451 -47.08 -20.96 6.19
N ASN A 452 -47.57 -19.83 6.70
CA ASN A 452 -48.86 -19.77 7.41
C ASN A 452 -50.00 -19.23 6.52
N ALA A 453 -49.78 -19.13 5.20
CA ALA A 453 -50.86 -18.95 4.25
C ALA A 453 -51.60 -20.28 4.05
N GLU A 454 -52.94 -20.21 4.07
CA GLU A 454 -53.84 -21.35 3.86
C GLU A 454 -53.42 -22.26 2.68
N PRO A 455 -53.73 -23.58 2.72
CA PRO A 455 -53.29 -24.56 1.73
C PRO A 455 -53.65 -24.27 0.26
N ASP A 456 -54.47 -23.26 0.00
CA ASP A 456 -55.06 -22.94 -1.31
C ASP A 456 -54.26 -21.92 -2.14
N LYS A 457 -53.04 -21.55 -1.72
CA LYS A 457 -52.07 -20.80 -2.54
C LYS A 457 -50.78 -21.58 -2.83
N LYS A 458 -50.87 -22.89 -2.99
CA LYS A 458 -49.90 -23.60 -3.84
C LYS A 458 -50.14 -23.11 -5.28
N ASP A 459 -49.22 -22.30 -5.80
CA ASP A 459 -49.13 -22.15 -7.25
C ASP A 459 -48.99 -23.55 -7.85
N ILE A 460 -49.67 -23.76 -8.98
CA ILE A 460 -50.00 -25.05 -9.63
C ILE A 460 -48.75 -25.91 -9.99
N PHE A 461 -47.54 -25.42 -9.70
CA PHE A 461 -46.25 -26.04 -10.00
C PHE A 461 -45.36 -26.33 -8.77
N GLY A 462 -45.78 -26.05 -7.53
CA GLY A 462 -44.99 -26.38 -6.33
C GLY A 462 -43.73 -25.52 -6.13
N ILE A 463 -43.71 -24.31 -6.68
CA ILE A 463 -42.58 -23.38 -6.59
C ILE A 463 -42.60 -22.69 -5.21
N LEU A 464 -41.52 -22.84 -4.45
CA LEU A 464 -41.33 -22.15 -3.16
C LEU A 464 -41.01 -20.67 -3.39
N ASN A 465 -41.71 -19.78 -2.68
CA ASN A 465 -41.44 -18.35 -2.67
C ASN A 465 -40.49 -18.00 -1.53
N TYR A 466 -39.46 -17.21 -1.85
CA TYR A 466 -38.48 -16.70 -0.92
C TYR A 466 -38.68 -15.19 -0.77
N GLU A 467 -38.69 -14.71 0.45
CA GLU A 467 -38.67 -13.28 0.72
C GLU A 467 -37.22 -12.77 0.67
N VAL A 468 -36.97 -11.81 -0.22
CA VAL A 468 -35.66 -11.21 -0.46
C VAL A 468 -35.54 -9.90 0.30
N HIS A 469 -34.49 -9.81 1.11
CA HIS A 469 -34.11 -8.62 1.88
C HIS A 469 -32.81 -8.06 1.32
N ILE A 470 -32.77 -6.75 1.08
CA ILE A 470 -31.58 -6.06 0.60
C ILE A 470 -31.26 -4.90 1.54
N SER A 471 -30.02 -4.81 2.03
CA SER A 471 -29.58 -3.74 2.91
C SER A 471 -28.21 -3.22 2.52
N THR A 472 -27.86 -2.01 2.92
CA THR A 472 -26.49 -1.47 2.79
C THR A 472 -26.11 -0.76 4.08
N GLU A 473 -24.83 -0.78 4.43
CA GLU A 473 -24.29 -0.03 5.57
C GLU A 473 -24.24 1.48 5.31
N THR A 474 -24.34 1.92 4.04
CA THR A 474 -24.37 3.35 3.72
C THR A 474 -25.74 3.95 4.03
N SER A 475 -25.83 4.67 5.15
CA SER A 475 -27.03 5.46 5.50
C SER A 475 -27.51 6.32 4.34
N ASP A 476 -28.81 6.31 4.11
CA ASP A 476 -29.53 7.10 3.09
C ASP A 476 -29.17 6.76 1.64
N ALA A 477 -28.39 5.71 1.38
CA ALA A 477 -28.18 5.22 0.04
C ALA A 477 -29.46 4.56 -0.52
N ARG A 478 -29.74 4.80 -1.79
CA ARG A 478 -30.83 4.17 -2.54
C ARG A 478 -30.31 2.91 -3.19
N ILE A 479 -30.95 1.78 -2.92
CA ILE A 479 -30.57 0.50 -3.51
C ILE A 479 -31.49 0.23 -4.70
N TYR A 480 -30.89 -0.06 -5.86
CA TYR A 480 -31.60 -0.47 -7.06
C TYR A 480 -31.25 -1.92 -7.40
N TYR A 481 -32.22 -2.68 -7.92
CA TYR A 481 -32.03 -4.09 -8.22
C TYR A 481 -32.69 -4.53 -9.52
N THR A 482 -32.24 -5.68 -10.01
CA THR A 482 -32.76 -6.39 -11.18
C THR A 482 -32.89 -7.88 -10.86
N THR A 483 -33.76 -8.58 -11.58
CA THR A 483 -34.02 -10.02 -11.42
C THR A 483 -33.88 -10.79 -12.74
N ASP A 484 -33.48 -10.10 -13.80
CA ASP A 484 -33.30 -10.61 -15.15
C ASP A 484 -31.81 -10.78 -15.53
N GLY A 485 -30.92 -10.56 -14.57
CA GLY A 485 -29.46 -10.64 -14.75
C GLY A 485 -28.80 -9.36 -15.28
N THR A 486 -29.57 -8.31 -15.60
CA THR A 486 -28.99 -7.03 -16.06
C THR A 486 -28.35 -6.22 -14.92
N ILE A 487 -27.44 -5.28 -15.21
CA ILE A 487 -26.85 -4.43 -14.16
C ILE A 487 -27.88 -3.43 -13.63
N PRO A 488 -28.07 -3.34 -12.30
CA PRO A 488 -28.89 -2.30 -11.71
C PRO A 488 -28.27 -0.92 -11.90
N THR A 489 -29.04 -0.03 -12.52
CA THR A 489 -28.78 1.42 -12.67
C THR A 489 -29.80 2.23 -11.87
N GLN A 490 -29.65 3.55 -11.79
CA GLN A 490 -30.65 4.43 -11.15
C GLN A 490 -32.01 4.44 -11.88
N SER A 491 -32.13 3.84 -13.08
CA SER A 491 -33.40 3.61 -13.77
C SER A 491 -34.00 2.21 -13.52
N SER A 492 -33.32 1.37 -12.75
CA SER A 492 -33.80 0.03 -12.37
C SER A 492 -34.82 0.09 -11.22
N ILE A 493 -35.23 -1.05 -10.67
CA ILE A 493 -36.24 -1.10 -9.62
C ILE A 493 -35.64 -0.60 -8.30
N LEU A 494 -36.21 0.47 -7.73
CA LEU A 494 -35.82 0.96 -6.41
C LEU A 494 -36.31 0.00 -5.32
N TYR A 495 -35.39 -0.52 -4.52
CA TYR A 495 -35.72 -1.32 -3.34
C TYR A 495 -36.30 -0.41 -2.24
N THR A 496 -37.55 -0.68 -1.85
CA THR A 496 -38.26 0.07 -0.80
C THR A 496 -38.81 -0.83 0.30
N TYR A 497 -39.11 -2.09 -0.01
CA TYR A 497 -39.58 -3.13 0.91
C TYR A 497 -39.10 -4.50 0.43
N PRO A 498 -39.04 -5.52 1.30
CA PRO A 498 -38.81 -6.90 0.90
C PRO A 498 -39.78 -7.36 -0.19
N PHE A 499 -39.33 -8.25 -1.09
CA PHE A 499 -40.14 -8.77 -2.19
C PHE A 499 -40.00 -10.28 -2.33
N LEU A 500 -41.00 -10.93 -2.92
CA LEU A 500 -40.98 -12.37 -3.16
C LEU A 500 -40.25 -12.69 -4.48
N SER A 501 -39.43 -13.74 -4.45
CA SER A 501 -38.74 -14.28 -5.60
C SER A 501 -38.73 -15.82 -5.57
N TYR A 502 -38.51 -16.44 -6.72
CA TYR A 502 -38.49 -17.90 -6.84
C TYR A 502 -37.06 -18.43 -6.73
N GLY A 503 -36.92 -19.68 -6.27
CA GLY A 503 -35.65 -20.39 -6.28
C GLY A 503 -35.00 -20.39 -7.68
N GLY A 504 -33.69 -20.18 -7.72
CA GLY A 504 -32.88 -20.08 -8.94
C GLY A 504 -32.81 -18.68 -9.56
N THR A 505 -33.57 -17.69 -9.05
CA THR A 505 -33.50 -16.31 -9.56
C THR A 505 -32.18 -15.66 -9.15
N LEU A 506 -31.46 -15.08 -10.12
CA LEU A 506 -30.32 -14.20 -9.87
C LEU A 506 -30.83 -12.78 -9.57
N ILE A 507 -30.57 -12.32 -8.36
CA ILE A 507 -30.81 -10.94 -7.93
C ILE A 507 -29.50 -10.19 -8.02
N ARG A 508 -29.49 -9.07 -8.73
CA ARG A 508 -28.35 -8.15 -8.77
C ARG A 508 -28.76 -6.82 -8.14
N ALA A 509 -27.98 -6.28 -7.22
CA ALA A 509 -28.28 -5.03 -6.53
C ALA A 509 -27.09 -4.07 -6.50
N ARG A 510 -27.35 -2.77 -6.61
CA ARG A 510 -26.35 -1.70 -6.50
C ARG A 510 -26.91 -0.51 -5.75
N ALA A 511 -26.12 0.02 -4.84
CA ALA A 511 -26.48 1.17 -4.03
C ALA A 511 -25.87 2.46 -4.58
N TYR A 512 -26.64 3.54 -4.52
CA TYR A 512 -26.30 4.87 -5.00
C TYR A 512 -26.56 5.91 -3.92
N LYS A 513 -25.65 6.87 -3.79
CA LYS A 513 -25.83 8.06 -2.97
C LYS A 513 -25.24 9.25 -3.71
N ASP A 514 -25.93 10.38 -3.65
CA ASP A 514 -25.57 11.56 -4.42
C ASP A 514 -24.12 11.98 -4.13
N SER A 515 -23.37 12.24 -5.21
CA SER A 515 -21.95 12.63 -5.17
C SER A 515 -20.97 11.60 -4.60
N LEU A 516 -21.41 10.35 -4.36
CA LEU A 516 -20.54 9.23 -3.97
C LEU A 516 -20.36 8.23 -5.12
N ILE A 517 -19.28 7.45 -5.04
CA ILE A 517 -19.03 6.32 -5.93
C ILE A 517 -20.10 5.26 -5.66
N PRO A 518 -20.88 4.83 -6.68
CA PRO A 518 -21.85 3.77 -6.49
C PRO A 518 -21.18 2.48 -6.02
N SER A 519 -21.91 1.66 -5.27
CA SER A 519 -21.35 0.41 -4.76
C SER A 519 -20.90 -0.52 -5.88
N VAL A 520 -20.04 -1.49 -5.55
CA VAL A 520 -19.93 -2.70 -6.37
C VAL A 520 -21.28 -3.42 -6.42
N ILE A 521 -21.48 -4.24 -7.47
CA ILE A 521 -22.72 -5.00 -7.65
C ILE A 521 -22.73 -6.19 -6.70
N ALA A 522 -23.84 -6.37 -5.99
CA ALA A 522 -24.11 -7.57 -5.21
C ALA A 522 -24.88 -8.57 -6.07
N ASP A 523 -24.37 -9.78 -6.18
CA ASP A 523 -25.03 -10.89 -6.87
C ASP A 523 -25.48 -11.93 -5.84
N HIS A 524 -26.74 -12.37 -5.93
CA HIS A 524 -27.29 -13.42 -5.07
C HIS A 524 -28.22 -14.32 -5.85
N VAL A 525 -27.95 -15.63 -5.81
CA VAL A 525 -28.87 -16.63 -6.35
C VAL A 525 -29.77 -17.09 -5.22
N VAL A 526 -31.07 -16.85 -5.37
CA VAL A 526 -32.08 -17.36 -4.44
C VAL A 526 -31.98 -18.89 -4.43
N SER A 527 -31.47 -19.46 -3.36
CA SER A 527 -31.20 -20.90 -3.30
C SER A 527 -32.52 -21.68 -3.18
N GLY A 528 -32.97 -22.28 -4.27
CA GLY A 528 -34.03 -23.29 -4.29
C GLY A 528 -33.49 -24.65 -3.86
N TYR A 529 -34.24 -25.40 -3.07
CA TYR A 529 -33.94 -26.82 -2.79
C TYR A 529 -34.21 -27.72 -4.00
#